data_AF-A0A814TVK5-F1
#
_entry.id   AF-A0A814TVK5-F1
#
_cell.length_a   1.000
_cell.length_b   1.000
_cell.length_c   1.000
_cell.angle_alpha   90.00
_cell.angle_beta   90.00
_cell.angle_gamma   90.00
#
_symmetry.space_group_name_H-M   'P 1'
#
loop_
_entity.id
_entity.type
_entity.pdbx_description
1 polymer ?
#
loop_
_entity_poly.entity_id
_entity_poly.type
_entity_poly.pdbx_seq_one_letter_code
_entity_poly.pdbx_strand_id
1 'polypeptide(L)'
;MTNHGIAKFVIGVDASKDMIDLSIQENKENDQRYQYLVKDVCSLLPDDVGGTVPVIISIYLLQYATTVDELFSMLSAIRRVCGKFFIGLVPNPSLIDNAKKMKKYGMDICFHKDIEDNDDSFSIIFDFDGPSSFTVINFWYSLETYENIFRKAAFRTCK
;
A
#
# COMPACT_ATOMS: atom_id res chain seq x y z
N MET A 1 -27.79 -2.35 21.91
CA MET A 1 -26.40 -1.85 21.94
C MET A 1 -26.01 -1.47 20.52
N THR A 2 -25.86 -0.18 20.24
CA THR A 2 -25.39 0.30 18.93
C THR A 2 -23.88 0.14 18.89
N ASN A 3 -23.39 -0.84 18.12
CA ASN A 3 -21.97 -1.09 17.88
C ASN A 3 -21.36 0.10 17.10
N HIS A 4 -20.82 1.08 17.82
CA HIS A 4 -20.23 2.30 17.25
C HIS A 4 -18.78 2.14 16.75
N GLY A 5 -18.28 0.90 16.58
CA GLY A 5 -16.85 0.67 16.31
C GLY A 5 -16.51 -0.22 15.11
N ILE A 6 -17.50 -0.80 14.42
CA ILE A 6 -17.23 -1.75 13.33
C ILE A 6 -17.64 -1.13 11.99
N ALA A 7 -16.75 -1.23 10.99
CA ALA A 7 -17.07 -0.83 9.63
C ALA A 7 -18.35 -1.55 9.15
N LYS A 8 -19.28 -0.79 8.56
CA LYS A 8 -20.51 -1.36 8.01
C LYS A 8 -20.23 -2.20 6.77
N PHE A 9 -19.19 -1.83 6.04
CA PHE A 9 -18.81 -2.43 4.77
C PHE A 9 -17.34 -2.10 4.48
N VAL A 10 -16.63 -3.04 3.87
CA VAL A 10 -15.20 -2.96 3.54
C VAL A 10 -15.00 -3.54 2.14
N ILE A 11 -14.24 -2.84 1.30
CA ILE A 11 -13.82 -3.31 -0.01
C ILE A 11 -12.31 -3.53 0.03
N GLY A 12 -11.87 -4.77 -0.13
CA GLY A 12 -10.48 -5.10 -0.40
C GLY A 12 -10.19 -4.95 -1.89
N VAL A 13 -9.11 -4.24 -2.25
CA VAL A 13 -8.68 -4.06 -3.64
C VAL A 13 -7.24 -4.53 -3.75
N ASP A 14 -6.97 -5.43 -4.69
CA ASP A 14 -5.62 -5.90 -5.01
C ASP A 14 -5.54 -6.19 -6.52
N ALA A 15 -4.39 -5.95 -7.14
CA ALA A 15 -4.20 -6.27 -8.56
C ALA A 15 -4.03 -7.79 -8.78
N SER A 16 -3.62 -8.53 -7.75
CA SER A 16 -3.44 -9.97 -7.78
C SER A 16 -4.74 -10.71 -7.49
N LYS A 17 -5.21 -11.45 -8.49
CA LYS A 17 -6.36 -12.36 -8.32
C LYS A 17 -6.09 -13.39 -7.21
N ASP A 18 -4.90 -13.93 -7.15
CA ASP A 18 -4.55 -14.97 -6.17
C ASP A 18 -4.61 -14.42 -4.73
N MET A 19 -4.21 -13.17 -4.52
CA MET A 19 -4.31 -12.52 -3.21
C MET A 19 -5.77 -12.25 -2.82
N ILE A 20 -6.62 -11.89 -3.77
CA ILE A 20 -8.06 -11.76 -3.55
C ILE A 20 -8.68 -13.13 -3.22
N ASP A 21 -8.34 -14.19 -3.96
CA ASP A 21 -8.85 -15.53 -3.71
C ASP A 21 -8.46 -16.02 -2.31
N LEU A 22 -7.22 -15.80 -1.88
CA LEU A 22 -6.76 -16.09 -0.51
C LEU A 22 -7.52 -15.28 0.53
N SER A 23 -7.78 -14.00 0.27
CA SER A 23 -8.51 -13.12 1.18
C SER A 23 -9.98 -13.55 1.34
N ILE A 24 -10.62 -13.98 0.24
CA ILE A 24 -11.97 -14.56 0.26
C ILE A 24 -11.96 -15.85 1.08
N GLN A 25 -10.98 -16.73 0.88
CA GLN A 25 -10.86 -17.99 1.61
C GLN A 25 -10.64 -17.78 3.13
N GLU A 26 -9.88 -16.74 3.51
CA GLU A 26 -9.62 -16.41 4.92
C GLU A 26 -10.81 -15.70 5.60
N ASN A 27 -11.76 -15.15 4.84
CA ASN A 27 -13.05 -14.67 5.36
C ASN A 27 -13.96 -15.86 5.76
N LYS A 28 -13.50 -16.62 6.76
CA LYS A 28 -14.05 -17.90 7.23
C LYS A 28 -15.53 -17.84 7.64
N GLU A 29 -16.01 -16.67 8.05
CA GLU A 29 -17.40 -16.48 8.49
C GLU A 29 -18.35 -16.12 7.34
N ASN A 30 -17.84 -16.00 6.10
CA ASN A 30 -18.58 -15.46 4.95
C ASN A 30 -19.28 -14.13 5.30
N ASP A 31 -18.56 -13.28 6.05
CA ASP A 31 -19.10 -12.00 6.48
C ASP A 31 -19.33 -11.12 5.24
N GLN A 32 -20.62 -10.89 4.94
CA GLN A 32 -21.10 -10.18 3.76
C GLN A 32 -20.69 -8.70 3.75
N ARG A 33 -20.09 -8.20 4.84
CA ARG A 33 -19.55 -6.84 4.91
C ARG A 33 -18.24 -6.69 4.15
N TYR A 34 -17.54 -7.77 3.83
CA TYR A 34 -16.32 -7.72 3.02
C TYR A 34 -16.64 -8.06 1.57
N GLN A 35 -16.29 -7.15 0.67
CA GLN A 35 -16.24 -7.39 -0.76
C GLN A 35 -14.82 -7.22 -1.26
N TYR A 36 -14.53 -7.82 -2.40
CA TYR A 36 -13.19 -7.84 -2.96
C TYR A 36 -13.24 -7.49 -4.44
N LEU A 37 -12.24 -6.74 -4.89
CA LEU A 37 -12.10 -6.28 -6.26
C LEU A 37 -10.68 -6.56 -6.75
N VAL A 38 -10.56 -7.35 -7.81
CA VAL A 38 -9.29 -7.52 -8.52
C VAL A 38 -9.09 -6.32 -9.43
N LYS A 39 -8.24 -5.37 -9.03
CA LYS A 39 -8.03 -4.13 -9.78
C LYS A 39 -6.70 -3.46 -9.45
N ASP A 40 -6.06 -2.91 -10.47
CA ASP A 40 -4.96 -1.96 -10.30
C ASP A 40 -5.48 -0.64 -9.74
N VAL A 41 -4.91 -0.18 -8.62
CA VAL A 41 -5.31 1.07 -7.96
C VAL A 41 -5.26 2.29 -8.88
N CYS A 42 -4.33 2.36 -9.84
CA CYS A 42 -4.24 3.46 -10.80
C CYS A 42 -5.51 3.59 -11.65
N SER A 43 -6.20 2.47 -11.88
CA SER A 43 -7.45 2.38 -12.64
C SER A 43 -8.72 2.49 -11.77
N LEU A 44 -8.58 2.70 -10.45
CA LEU A 44 -9.71 2.78 -9.52
C LEU A 44 -10.56 4.04 -9.79
N LEU A 45 -11.87 3.82 -9.90
CA LEU A 45 -12.91 4.80 -10.17
C LEU A 45 -13.93 4.82 -9.02
N PRO A 46 -14.66 5.94 -8.82
CA PRO A 46 -15.72 6.02 -7.83
C PRO A 46 -16.77 4.90 -7.95
N ASP A 47 -17.18 4.55 -9.17
CA ASP A 47 -18.22 3.54 -9.40
C ASP A 47 -17.81 2.15 -8.92
N ASP A 48 -16.52 1.83 -8.88
CA ASP A 48 -16.02 0.55 -8.36
C ASP A 48 -16.28 0.38 -6.86
N VAL A 49 -16.41 1.49 -6.13
CA VAL A 49 -16.59 1.52 -4.67
C VAL A 49 -17.92 2.15 -4.24
N GLY A 50 -18.84 2.39 -5.19
CA GLY A 50 -20.13 3.01 -4.93
C GLY A 50 -20.06 4.52 -4.60
N GLY A 51 -19.07 5.23 -5.14
CA GLY A 51 -18.86 6.66 -4.99
C GLY A 51 -17.58 6.99 -4.22
N THR A 52 -17.72 7.62 -3.06
CA THR A 52 -16.58 7.94 -2.18
C THR A 52 -16.65 7.16 -0.88
N VAL A 53 -15.52 6.67 -0.41
CA VAL A 53 -15.38 6.00 0.89
C VAL A 53 -14.76 6.94 1.92
N PRO A 54 -15.26 6.98 3.17
CA PRO A 54 -14.77 7.93 4.17
C PRO A 54 -13.31 7.66 4.57
N VAL A 55 -12.87 6.41 4.56
CA VAL A 55 -11.52 5.99 4.96
C VAL A 55 -10.97 5.02 3.92
N ILE A 56 -9.74 5.25 3.52
CA ILE A 56 -8.94 4.31 2.72
C ILE A 56 -7.72 3.94 3.52
N ILE A 57 -7.42 2.64 3.58
CA ILE A 57 -6.23 2.09 4.21
C ILE A 57 -5.42 1.39 3.12
N SER A 58 -4.15 1.74 3.03
CA SER A 58 -3.20 1.21 2.05
C SER A 58 -1.95 0.76 2.79
N ILE A 59 -1.78 -0.55 2.92
CA ILE A 59 -0.62 -1.13 3.60
C ILE A 59 0.29 -1.72 2.53
N TYR A 60 1.52 -1.20 2.44
CA TYR A 60 2.52 -1.68 1.49
C TYR A 60 2.12 -1.54 0.00
N LEU A 61 1.34 -0.53 -0.38
CA LEU A 61 0.96 -0.29 -1.78
C LEU A 61 1.90 0.69 -2.50
N LEU A 62 2.11 1.87 -1.92
CA LEU A 62 2.69 3.01 -2.66
C LEU A 62 4.15 2.77 -3.08
N GLN A 63 4.87 1.89 -2.38
CA GLN A 63 6.24 1.55 -2.74
C GLN A 63 6.34 0.56 -3.93
N TYR A 64 5.22 0.13 -4.50
CA TYR A 64 5.21 -0.59 -5.78
C TYR A 64 5.17 0.34 -7.00
N ALA A 65 4.94 1.64 -6.81
CA ALA A 65 5.07 2.60 -7.89
C ALA A 65 6.51 2.63 -8.39
N THR A 66 6.74 2.36 -9.67
CA THR A 66 8.06 2.29 -10.29
C THR A 66 8.63 3.67 -10.63
N THR A 67 7.77 4.68 -10.70
CA THR A 67 8.13 6.07 -11.01
C THR A 67 7.31 7.04 -10.16
N VAL A 68 7.79 8.29 -10.00
CA VAL A 68 7.03 9.35 -9.33
C VAL A 68 5.69 9.65 -10.03
N ASP A 69 5.62 9.50 -11.35
CA ASP A 69 4.37 9.69 -12.10
C ASP A 69 3.36 8.56 -11.83
N GLU A 70 3.83 7.33 -11.66
CA GLU A 70 2.99 6.22 -11.22
C GLU A 70 2.52 6.43 -9.78
N LEU A 71 3.41 6.87 -8.87
CA LEU A 71 3.06 7.20 -7.50
C LEU A 71 2.00 8.30 -7.44
N PHE A 72 2.13 9.33 -8.29
CA PHE A 72 1.13 10.38 -8.45
C PHE A 72 -0.20 9.83 -8.99
N SER A 73 -0.14 8.88 -9.93
CA SER A 73 -1.33 8.24 -10.52
C SER A 73 -2.10 7.42 -9.47
N MET A 74 -1.38 6.62 -8.66
CA MET A 74 -1.95 5.88 -7.54
C MET A 74 -2.63 6.83 -6.55
N LEU A 75 -1.92 7.86 -6.09
CA LEU A 75 -2.45 8.83 -5.13
C LEU A 75 -3.62 9.65 -5.69
N SER A 76 -3.61 9.98 -6.98
CA SER A 76 -4.72 10.65 -7.65
C SER A 76 -5.96 9.76 -7.70
N ALA A 77 -5.81 8.47 -8.00
CA ALA A 77 -6.91 7.52 -8.00
C ALA A 77 -7.52 7.35 -6.60
N ILE A 78 -6.66 7.15 -5.59
CA ILE A 78 -7.04 7.11 -4.17
C ILE A 78 -7.77 8.39 -3.78
N ARG A 79 -7.25 9.57 -4.16
CA ARG A 79 -7.87 10.85 -3.82
C ARG A 79 -9.28 10.98 -4.37
N ARG A 80 -9.54 10.51 -5.59
CA ARG A 80 -10.87 10.57 -6.24
C ARG A 80 -11.95 9.85 -5.44
N VAL A 81 -11.58 8.75 -4.79
CA VAL A 81 -12.53 7.92 -4.02
C VAL A 81 -12.43 8.17 -2.50
N CYS A 82 -11.43 8.91 -2.03
CA CYS A 82 -11.24 9.25 -0.62
C CYS A 82 -12.11 10.44 -0.17
N GLY A 83 -12.98 10.19 0.79
CA GLY A 83 -13.88 11.19 1.37
C GLY A 83 -13.29 11.96 2.56
N LYS A 84 -12.57 11.30 3.48
CA LYS A 84 -12.02 11.96 4.69
C LYS A 84 -10.54 11.67 4.91
N PHE A 85 -10.19 10.40 5.13
CA PHE A 85 -8.84 10.02 5.55
C PHE A 85 -8.27 8.95 4.62
N PHE A 86 -7.04 9.19 4.18
CA PHE A 86 -6.19 8.16 3.63
C PHE A 86 -5.13 7.82 4.67
N ILE A 87 -4.95 6.53 4.94
CA ILE A 87 -3.97 6.00 5.88
C ILE A 87 -3.06 5.07 5.09
N GLY A 88 -1.80 5.47 4.95
CA GLY A 88 -0.77 4.70 4.25
C GLY A 88 0.25 4.11 5.23
N LEU A 89 0.71 2.89 4.97
CA LEU A 89 1.96 2.36 5.50
C LEU A 89 2.93 2.15 4.34
N VAL A 90 4.04 2.88 4.38
CA VAL A 90 5.13 2.81 3.39
C VAL A 90 6.45 2.51 4.13
N PRO A 91 7.47 1.99 3.43
CA PRO A 91 8.81 1.90 3.98
C PRO A 91 9.30 3.26 4.49
N ASN A 92 9.95 3.29 5.65
CA ASN A 92 10.52 4.51 6.19
C ASN A 92 11.63 5.02 5.23
N PRO A 93 11.58 6.26 4.72
CA PRO A 93 12.65 6.79 3.88
C PRO A 93 14.04 6.76 4.55
N SER A 94 14.11 6.89 5.88
CA SER A 94 15.35 6.78 6.66
C SER A 94 15.77 5.33 7.00
N LEU A 95 15.14 4.32 6.37
CA LEU A 95 15.47 2.91 6.61
C LEU A 95 16.88 2.53 6.16
N ILE A 96 17.45 3.28 5.21
CA ILE A 96 18.79 3.07 4.64
C ILE A 96 19.84 2.88 5.75
N ASP A 97 19.83 3.74 6.77
CA ASP A 97 20.78 3.71 7.89
C ASP A 97 20.61 2.50 8.82
N ASN A 98 19.46 1.83 8.75
CA ASN A 98 19.07 0.77 9.67
C ASN A 98 18.78 -0.57 8.97
N ALA A 99 18.99 -0.69 7.66
CA ALA A 99 18.65 -1.87 6.87
C ALA A 99 19.23 -3.17 7.46
N LYS A 100 20.52 -3.15 7.85
CA LYS A 100 21.18 -4.30 8.49
C LYS A 100 20.54 -4.72 9.82
N LYS A 101 19.89 -3.79 10.54
CA LYS A 101 19.22 -4.06 11.82
C LYS A 101 17.86 -4.73 11.62
N MET A 102 17.32 -4.75 10.39
CA MET A 102 16.01 -5.34 10.10
C MET A 102 16.02 -6.86 10.10
N LYS A 103 17.20 -7.48 9.96
CA LYS A 103 17.36 -8.94 9.92
C LYS A 103 16.81 -9.64 11.16
N LYS A 104 16.98 -9.03 12.35
CA LYS A 104 16.43 -9.57 13.61
C LYS A 104 14.89 -9.51 13.68
N TYR A 105 14.25 -8.83 12.74
CA TYR A 105 12.80 -8.75 12.58
C TYR A 105 12.30 -9.56 11.37
N GLY A 106 13.12 -10.48 10.83
CA GLY A 106 12.74 -11.37 9.72
C GLY A 106 12.82 -10.75 8.32
N MET A 107 13.47 -9.58 8.19
CA MET A 107 13.62 -8.87 6.91
C MET A 107 15.09 -8.66 6.59
N ASP A 108 15.57 -9.24 5.50
CA ASP A 108 16.85 -8.88 4.91
C ASP A 108 16.61 -7.83 3.81
N ILE A 109 17.23 -6.66 3.94
CA ILE A 109 16.99 -5.53 3.04
C ILE A 109 18.25 -5.29 2.21
N CYS A 110 18.11 -5.41 0.90
CA CYS A 110 19.19 -5.29 -0.06
C CYS A 110 18.93 -4.10 -0.99
N PHE A 111 19.85 -3.14 -0.99
CA PHE A 111 19.83 -2.00 -1.90
C PHE A 111 20.63 -2.33 -3.16
N HIS A 112 20.07 -2.03 -4.33
CA HIS A 112 20.70 -2.39 -5.62
C HIS A 112 21.72 -1.35 -6.11
N LYS A 113 21.62 -0.09 -5.67
CA LYS A 113 22.52 1.05 -5.97
C LYS A 113 22.39 2.15 -4.89
N ASP A 114 23.14 3.25 -5.07
CA ASP A 114 22.99 4.46 -4.26
C ASP A 114 21.59 5.06 -4.47
N ILE A 115 20.70 4.82 -3.50
CA ILE A 115 19.27 5.06 -3.64
C ILE A 115 18.93 6.53 -3.89
N GLU A 116 18.27 6.79 -5.02
CA GLU A 116 17.67 8.07 -5.37
C GLU A 116 16.19 7.93 -5.81
N ASP A 117 15.47 9.04 -5.83
CA ASP A 117 14.10 9.06 -6.36
C ASP A 117 14.05 8.67 -7.85
N ASN A 118 12.93 8.07 -8.29
CA ASN A 118 12.57 7.71 -9.69
C ASN A 118 13.25 6.51 -10.34
N ASP A 119 14.32 5.94 -9.78
CA ASP A 119 15.07 4.93 -10.53
C ASP A 119 15.57 3.78 -9.66
N ASP A 120 15.40 3.88 -8.34
CA ASP A 120 16.08 3.01 -7.40
C ASP A 120 15.11 2.13 -6.63
N SER A 121 15.32 0.84 -6.85
CA SER A 121 14.62 -0.20 -6.12
C SER A 121 15.51 -0.81 -5.05
N PHE A 122 14.84 -1.41 -4.09
CA PHE A 122 15.44 -2.23 -3.08
C PHE A 122 14.60 -3.48 -2.91
N SER A 123 15.25 -4.59 -2.60
CA SER A 123 14.55 -5.81 -2.31
C SER A 123 14.44 -6.03 -0.81
N ILE A 124 13.28 -6.50 -0.38
CA ILE A 124 13.07 -7.05 0.95
C ILE A 124 12.91 -8.54 0.78
N ILE A 125 13.80 -9.29 1.39
CA ILE A 125 13.72 -10.74 1.50
C ILE A 125 13.08 -11.02 2.85
N PHE A 126 11.90 -11.62 2.81
CA PHE A 126 11.24 -12.14 4.00
C PHE A 126 11.69 -13.57 4.22
N ASP A 127 12.36 -13.78 5.36
CA ASP A 127 12.80 -15.09 5.82
C ASP A 127 11.81 -15.57 6.88
N PHE A 128 11.02 -16.58 6.53
CA PHE A 128 10.12 -17.25 7.46
C PHE A 128 10.85 -18.49 7.95
N ASP A 129 10.94 -18.66 9.28
CA ASP A 129 11.58 -19.83 9.91
C ASP A 129 11.23 -21.14 9.18
N GLY A 130 12.13 -21.62 8.29
CA GLY A 130 11.84 -22.72 7.36
C GLY A 130 12.50 -22.57 5.98
N PRO A 131 12.19 -23.45 5.00
CA PRO A 131 12.80 -23.43 3.67
C PRO A 131 12.18 -22.37 2.74
N SER A 132 11.27 -21.53 3.23
CA SER A 132 10.47 -20.62 2.42
C SER A 132 10.90 -19.19 2.67
N SER A 133 11.55 -18.60 1.68
CA SER A 133 11.73 -17.16 1.59
C SER A 133 11.03 -16.64 0.35
N PHE A 134 10.60 -15.38 0.39
CA PHE A 134 10.20 -14.68 -0.81
C PHE A 134 10.87 -13.32 -0.86
N THR A 135 11.03 -12.81 -2.08
CA THR A 135 11.60 -11.50 -2.34
C THR A 135 10.51 -10.60 -2.89
N VAL A 136 10.38 -9.40 -2.33
CA VAL A 136 9.60 -8.31 -2.93
C VAL A 136 10.54 -7.21 -3.38
N ILE A 137 10.25 -6.63 -4.54
CA ILE A 137 10.94 -5.45 -5.06
C ILE A 137 10.07 -4.25 -4.72
N ASN A 138 10.67 -3.27 -4.04
CA ASN A 138 10.03 -2.00 -3.70
C ASN A 138 10.86 -0.87 -4.32
N PHE A 139 10.23 0.27 -4.55
CA PHE A 139 10.88 1.50 -4.97
C PHE A 139 10.95 2.45 -3.78
N TRP A 140 12.12 3.06 -3.61
CA TRP A 140 12.32 4.02 -2.54
C TRP A 140 11.93 5.41 -3.03
N TYR A 141 11.27 6.16 -2.15
CA TYR A 141 11.01 7.57 -2.36
C TYR A 141 11.37 8.37 -1.12
N SER A 142 11.97 9.53 -1.33
CA SER A 142 12.31 10.47 -0.27
C SER A 142 11.05 11.01 0.41
N LEU A 143 11.20 11.46 1.66
CA LEU A 143 10.10 12.13 2.38
C LEU A 143 9.60 13.34 1.60
N GLU A 144 10.51 14.13 1.03
CA GLU A 144 10.18 15.30 0.22
C GLU A 144 9.35 14.91 -1.01
N THR A 145 9.72 13.83 -1.71
CA THR A 145 8.95 13.32 -2.85
C THR A 145 7.55 12.89 -2.43
N TYR A 146 7.40 12.13 -1.33
CA TYR A 146 6.06 11.81 -0.82
C TYR A 146 5.26 13.08 -0.53
N GLU A 147 5.78 14.01 0.28
CA GLU A 147 5.06 15.25 0.64
C GLU A 147 4.64 16.06 -0.59
N ASN A 148 5.52 16.18 -1.58
CA ASN A 148 5.25 16.89 -2.82
C ASN A 148 4.15 16.22 -3.64
N ILE A 149 4.16 14.89 -3.75
CA ILE A 149 3.17 14.16 -4.54
C ILE A 149 1.81 14.09 -3.82
N PHE A 150 1.77 13.93 -2.50
CA PHE A 150 0.53 14.06 -1.73
C PHE A 150 -0.12 15.44 -1.94
N ARG A 151 0.68 16.50 -1.91
CA ARG A 151 0.19 17.87 -2.19
C ARG A 151 -0.30 18.01 -3.63
N LYS A 152 0.46 17.51 -4.60
CA LYS A 152 0.09 17.51 -6.04
C LYS A 152 -1.21 16.75 -6.28
N ALA A 153 -1.43 15.64 -5.58
CA ALA A 153 -2.66 14.85 -5.61
C ALA A 153 -3.79 15.45 -4.75
N ALA A 154 -3.68 16.72 -4.34
CA ALA A 154 -4.72 17.46 -3.61
C ALA A 154 -5.11 16.87 -2.24
N PHE A 155 -4.17 16.22 -1.54
CA PHE A 155 -4.30 15.98 -0.11
C PHE A 155 -3.94 17.25 0.66
N ARG A 156 -4.78 17.63 1.64
CA ARG A 156 -4.63 18.90 2.37
C ARG A 156 -3.50 18.88 3.39
N THR A 157 -3.29 17.74 4.04
CA THR A 157 -2.30 17.55 5.11
C THR A 157 -1.75 16.13 5.02
N CYS A 158 -0.44 16.00 5.08
CA CYS A 158 0.28 14.74 5.24
C CYS A 158 1.05 14.81 6.57
N LYS A 159 1.05 13.72 7.34
CA LYS A 159 1.73 13.61 8.63
C LYS A 159 2.42 12.26 8.72
#